data_AF-A0A645IZT6-F1
#
_entry.id   AF-A0A645IZT6-F1
#
_cell.length_a   1.000
_cell.length_b   1.000
_cell.length_c   1.000
_cell.angle_alpha   90.00
_cell.angle_beta   90.00
_cell.angle_gamma   90.00
#
_symmetry.space_group_name_H-M   'P 1'
#
loop_
_entity.id
_entity.type
_entity.pdbx_description
1 polymer ?
#
loop_
_entity_poly.entity_id
_entity_poly.type
_entity_poly.pdbx_seq_one_letter_code
_entity_poly.pdbx_strand_id
1 'polypeptide(L)'
;MQKYLAKNIIEVAPLAYMRGRTLDDAFIILDEAQNTTPPQMKMFLTRFGFGSKMVVTGDLSQTDLAPGMTSGLSQAQQILLGVPGIECITLSANDVIRHEIVGRIIKAYDRYEQN
;
A
#
# COMPACT_ATOMS: atom_id res chain seq x y z
N MET A 1 -13.01 -8.01 15.82
CA MET A 1 -11.76 -8.45 15.17
C MET A 1 -11.29 -9.81 15.67
N GLN A 2 -11.09 -10.03 16.98
CA GLN A 2 -10.60 -11.32 17.54
C GLN A 2 -11.37 -12.57 17.08
N LYS A 3 -12.71 -12.51 17.02
CA LYS A 3 -13.56 -13.63 16.53
C LYS A 3 -13.32 -14.00 15.06
N TYR A 4 -12.93 -13.04 14.21
CA TYR A 4 -12.69 -13.26 12.78
C TYR A 4 -11.24 -13.67 12.51
N LEU A 5 -10.30 -13.13 13.27
CA LEU A 5 -8.89 -13.58 13.30
C LEU A 5 -8.81 -15.06 13.72
N ALA A 6 -9.48 -15.44 14.81
CA ALA A 6 -9.49 -16.81 15.32
C ALA A 6 -10.14 -17.82 14.35
N LYS A 7 -10.96 -17.34 13.41
CA LYS A 7 -11.61 -18.15 12.37
C LYS A 7 -10.85 -18.13 11.04
N ASN A 8 -9.67 -17.50 10.98
CA ASN A 8 -8.90 -17.26 9.75
C ASN A 8 -9.70 -16.57 8.63
N ILE A 9 -10.71 -15.78 9.00
CA ILE A 9 -11.49 -14.96 8.05
C ILE A 9 -10.72 -13.69 7.69
N ILE A 10 -9.93 -13.18 8.65
CA ILE A 10 -9.02 -12.06 8.45
C ILE A 10 -7.62 -12.55 8.80
N GLU A 11 -6.67 -12.28 7.92
CA GLU A 11 -5.25 -12.59 8.12
C GLU A 11 -4.46 -11.27 8.07
N VAL A 12 -3.63 -11.03 9.09
CA VAL A 12 -2.64 -9.94 9.07
C VAL A 12 -1.28 -10.60 9.13
N ALA A 13 -0.53 -10.49 8.04
CA ALA A 13 0.74 -11.18 7.88
C ALA A 13 1.77 -10.27 7.21
N PRO A 14 3.07 -10.41 7.53
CA PRO A 14 4.11 -9.66 6.87
C PRO A 14 4.28 -10.14 5.41
N LEU A 15 4.78 -9.26 4.55
CA LEU A 15 4.97 -9.52 3.11
C LEU A 15 5.69 -10.84 2.80
N ALA A 16 6.66 -11.23 3.64
CA ALA A 16 7.43 -12.46 3.46
C ALA A 16 6.57 -13.74 3.48
N TYR A 17 5.42 -13.73 4.17
CA TYR A 17 4.52 -14.89 4.28
C TYR A 17 3.76 -15.15 2.99
N MET A 18 3.75 -14.19 2.05
CA MET A 18 3.09 -14.33 0.76
C MET A 18 3.90 -15.21 -0.21
N ARG A 19 5.19 -15.44 0.09
CA ARG A 19 6.06 -16.23 -0.77
C ARG A 19 5.53 -17.64 -0.98
N GLY A 20 5.38 -18.03 -2.24
CA GLY A 20 4.92 -19.38 -2.61
C GLY A 20 3.42 -19.63 -2.40
N ARG A 21 2.63 -18.62 -2.00
CA ARG A 21 1.18 -18.73 -1.88
C ARG A 21 0.47 -18.35 -3.18
N THR A 22 -0.70 -18.92 -3.39
CA THR A 22 -1.72 -18.37 -4.29
C THR A 22 -2.87 -17.93 -3.39
N LEU A 23 -3.37 -16.72 -3.62
CA LEU A 23 -4.42 -16.11 -2.82
C LEU A 23 -5.71 -16.15 -3.65
N ASP A 24 -6.42 -17.28 -3.57
CA ASP A 24 -7.72 -17.50 -4.21
C ASP A 24 -8.88 -17.08 -3.28
N ASP A 25 -10.01 -16.67 -3.87
CA ASP A 25 -11.25 -16.29 -3.18
C ASP A 25 -11.07 -15.30 -2.00
N ALA A 26 -10.17 -14.33 -2.17
CA ALA A 26 -9.75 -13.40 -1.12
C ALA A 26 -9.82 -11.93 -1.54
N PHE A 27 -10.05 -11.05 -0.55
CA PHE A 27 -9.81 -9.61 -0.69
C PHE A 27 -8.48 -9.28 -0.01
N ILE A 28 -7.51 -8.81 -0.79
CA ILE A 28 -6.11 -8.71 -0.39
C ILE A 28 -5.71 -7.23 -0.38
N ILE A 29 -5.09 -6.77 0.69
CA ILE A 29 -4.56 -5.41 0.80
C ILE A 29 -3.07 -5.48 1.13
N LEU A 30 -2.24 -4.85 0.31
CA LEU A 30 -0.86 -4.53 0.65
C LEU A 30 -0.79 -3.06 1.00
N ASP A 31 -0.50 -2.77 2.26
CA ASP A 31 -0.33 -1.40 2.75
C ASP A 31 1.14 -1.01 2.83
N GLU A 32 1.40 0.30 2.84
CA GLU A 32 2.76 0.89 2.87
C GLU A 32 3.66 0.36 1.74
N ALA A 33 3.09 0.17 0.55
CA ALA A 33 3.75 -0.48 -0.56
C ALA A 33 4.95 0.31 -1.11
N GLN A 34 5.07 1.60 -0.81
CA GLN A 34 6.25 2.39 -1.14
C GLN A 34 7.54 1.80 -0.56
N ASN A 35 7.43 1.05 0.55
CA ASN A 35 8.53 0.40 1.24
C ASN A 35 8.91 -0.97 0.66
N THR A 36 8.26 -1.40 -0.42
CA THR A 36 8.65 -2.62 -1.13
C THR A 36 9.75 -2.34 -2.14
N THR A 37 10.63 -3.32 -2.33
CA THR A 37 11.54 -3.35 -3.49
C THR A 37 10.84 -3.92 -4.73
N PRO A 38 11.34 -3.67 -5.94
CA PRO A 38 10.73 -4.22 -7.15
C PRO A 38 10.59 -5.76 -7.17
N PRO A 39 11.59 -6.55 -6.70
CA PRO A 39 11.43 -8.00 -6.58
C PRO A 39 10.32 -8.41 -5.60
N GLN A 40 10.17 -7.68 -4.48
CA GLN A 40 9.12 -7.95 -3.50
C GLN A 40 7.74 -7.61 -4.05
N MET A 41 7.58 -6.48 -4.75
CA MET A 41 6.34 -6.10 -5.41
C MET A 41 5.93 -7.12 -6.46
N LYS A 42 6.85 -7.53 -7.34
CA LYS A 42 6.59 -8.59 -8.33
C LYS A 42 6.21 -9.91 -7.67
N MET A 43 6.92 -10.30 -6.61
CA MET A 43 6.61 -11.51 -5.84
C MET A 43 5.17 -11.45 -5.32
N PHE A 44 4.75 -10.31 -4.75
CA PHE A 44 3.41 -10.12 -4.20
C PHE A 44 2.30 -10.12 -5.25
N LEU A 45 2.43 -9.30 -6.30
CA LEU A 45 1.41 -9.20 -7.35
C LEU A 45 1.15 -10.55 -8.03
N THR A 46 2.18 -11.38 -8.16
CA THR A 46 2.05 -12.73 -8.74
C THR A 46 1.43 -13.76 -7.80
N ARG A 47 1.01 -13.38 -6.59
CA ARG A 47 0.23 -14.25 -5.69
C ARG A 47 -1.27 -14.13 -5.93
N PHE A 48 -1.71 -13.21 -6.79
CA PHE A 48 -3.11 -13.02 -7.14
C PHE A 48 -3.72 -14.30 -7.74
N GLY A 49 -4.77 -14.81 -7.09
CA GLY A 49 -5.48 -16.03 -7.48
C GLY A 49 -6.86 -15.77 -8.09
N PHE A 50 -7.57 -16.85 -8.42
CA PHE A 50 -8.93 -16.79 -8.96
C PHE A 50 -9.93 -16.30 -7.91
N GLY A 51 -10.98 -15.61 -8.35
CA GLY A 51 -12.03 -15.09 -7.47
C GLY A 51 -11.60 -13.94 -6.55
N SER A 52 -10.33 -13.53 -6.61
CA SER A 52 -9.75 -12.56 -5.69
C SER A 52 -9.84 -11.12 -6.18
N LYS A 53 -9.65 -10.19 -5.24
CA LYS A 53 -9.38 -8.77 -5.51
C LYS A 53 -8.15 -8.35 -4.73
N MET A 54 -7.29 -7.53 -5.32
CA MET A 54 -6.09 -7.02 -4.68
C MET A 54 -6.06 -5.50 -4.77
N VAL A 55 -5.76 -4.86 -3.64
CA VAL A 55 -5.54 -3.43 -3.53
C VAL A 55 -4.14 -3.21 -2.97
N VAL A 56 -3.37 -2.33 -3.60
CA VAL A 56 -2.03 -1.95 -3.16
C VAL A 56 -2.05 -0.46 -2.86
N THR A 57 -1.71 -0.08 -1.63
CA THR A 57 -1.73 1.30 -1.14
C THR A 57 -0.34 1.74 -0.73
N GLY A 58 -0.05 3.03 -0.88
CA GLY A 58 1.20 3.62 -0.42
C GLY A 58 1.35 5.08 -0.83
N ASP A 59 2.28 5.77 -0.17
CA ASP A 59 2.63 7.17 -0.44
C ASP A 59 4.10 7.25 -0.88
N LEU A 60 4.34 7.54 -2.16
CA LEU A 60 5.70 7.62 -2.71
C LEU A 60 6.55 8.75 -2.11
N SER A 61 5.95 9.74 -1.44
CA SER A 61 6.70 10.79 -0.73
C SER A 61 7.29 10.32 0.61
N GLN A 62 6.84 9.17 1.13
CA GLN A 62 7.19 8.63 2.46
C GLN A 62 7.89 7.27 2.34
N THR A 63 8.92 7.18 1.52
CA THR A 63 9.71 5.94 1.35
C THR A 63 10.76 5.78 2.45
N ASP A 64 10.75 4.63 3.12
CA ASP A 64 11.75 4.22 4.12
C ASP A 64 12.91 3.41 3.52
N LEU A 65 12.89 3.20 2.19
CA LEU A 65 13.97 2.51 1.50
C LEU A 65 15.30 3.28 1.60
N ALA A 66 16.41 2.55 1.54
CA ALA A 66 17.73 3.18 1.57
C ALA A 66 17.89 4.16 0.40
N PRO A 67 18.63 5.27 0.59
CA PRO A 67 18.83 6.27 -0.46
C PRO A 67 19.32 5.65 -1.77
N GLY A 68 18.69 6.04 -2.89
CA GLY A 68 19.00 5.52 -4.22
C GLY A 68 18.33 4.19 -4.58
N MET A 69 17.61 3.55 -3.67
CA MET A 69 16.79 2.38 -3.99
C MET A 69 15.48 2.81 -4.65
N THR A 70 15.13 2.16 -5.76
CA THR A 70 13.83 2.34 -6.41
C THR A 70 12.74 1.62 -5.63
N SER A 71 11.63 2.31 -5.36
CA SER A 71 10.43 1.69 -4.81
C SER A 71 9.76 0.74 -5.81
N GLY A 72 9.34 -0.42 -5.33
CA GLY A 72 8.56 -1.39 -6.08
C GLY A 72 7.20 -0.83 -6.49
N LEU A 73 6.57 0.01 -5.65
CA LEU A 73 5.32 0.69 -5.98
C LEU A 73 5.49 1.65 -7.16
N SER A 74 6.52 2.49 -7.12
CA SER A 74 6.82 3.45 -8.20
C SER A 74 7.10 2.73 -9.52
N GLN A 75 7.88 1.65 -9.49
CA GLN A 75 8.15 0.86 -10.69
C GLN A 75 6.89 0.15 -11.21
N ALA A 76 6.07 -0.43 -10.32
CA ALA A 76 4.85 -1.13 -10.69
C ALA A 76 3.84 -0.21 -11.37
N GLN A 77 3.67 1.04 -10.91
CA GLN A 77 2.79 2.01 -11.57
C GLN A 77 3.18 2.24 -13.03
N GLN A 78 4.47 2.25 -13.36
CA GLN A 78 4.94 2.42 -14.73
C GLN A 78 4.77 1.14 -15.56
N ILE A 79 5.12 -0.02 -15.00
CA ILE A 79 5.08 -1.31 -15.70
C ILE A 79 3.64 -1.76 -15.98
N LEU A 80 2.72 -1.51 -15.05
CA LEU A 80 1.34 -1.99 -15.12
C LEU A 80 0.40 -1.04 -15.85
N LEU A 81 0.91 0.10 -16.34
CA LEU A 81 0.11 1.07 -17.08
C LEU A 81 -0.46 0.41 -18.35
N GLY A 82 -1.79 0.42 -18.47
CA GLY A 82 -2.49 -0.16 -19.62
C GLY A 82 -2.66 -1.68 -19.59
N VAL A 83 -2.28 -2.36 -18.50
CA VAL A 83 -2.57 -3.79 -18.33
C VAL A 83 -4.06 -3.98 -18.06
N PRO A 84 -4.80 -4.74 -18.89
CA PRO A 84 -6.23 -4.95 -18.69
C PRO A 84 -6.54 -5.57 -17.31
N GLY A 85 -7.50 -4.97 -16.61
CA GLY A 85 -7.89 -5.43 -15.27
C GLY A 85 -7.08 -4.84 -14.12
N ILE A 86 -6.12 -3.95 -14.39
CA ILE A 86 -5.36 -3.22 -13.38
C ILE A 86 -5.56 -1.72 -13.58
N GLU A 87 -5.93 -1.02 -12.50
CA GLU A 87 -6.10 0.43 -12.49
C GLU A 87 -5.12 1.05 -11.47
N CYS A 88 -4.46 2.14 -11.84
CA CYS A 88 -3.63 2.93 -10.93
C CYS A 88 -4.36 4.22 -10.57
N ILE A 89 -4.76 4.36 -9.30
CA ILE A 89 -5.50 5.52 -8.81
C ILE A 89 -4.57 6.39 -7.99
N THR A 90 -4.41 7.65 -8.38
CA THR A 90 -3.66 8.66 -7.60
C THR A 90 -4.65 9.55 -6.87
N LEU A 91 -4.60 9.50 -5.53
CA LEU A 91 -5.34 10.43 -4.68
C LEU A 91 -4.54 11.73 -4.51
N SER A 92 -5.25 12.84 -4.45
CA SER A 92 -4.70 14.17 -4.24
C SER A 92 -4.91 14.62 -2.80
N ALA A 93 -4.28 15.75 -2.43
CA ALA A 93 -4.52 16.37 -1.13
C ALA A 93 -5.99 16.74 -0.88
N ASN A 94 -6.77 16.97 -1.95
CA ASN A 94 -8.21 17.29 -1.86
C ASN A 94 -9.05 16.08 -1.43
N ASP A 95 -8.53 14.86 -1.62
CA ASP A 95 -9.19 13.62 -1.22
C ASP A 95 -8.96 13.30 0.26
N VAL A 96 -8.11 14.07 0.95
CA VAL A 96 -7.74 13.83 2.34
C VAL A 96 -8.64 14.60 3.30
N ILE A 97 -9.63 13.90 3.85
CA ILE A 97 -10.49 14.44 4.91
C ILE A 97 -9.82 14.20 6.26
N ARG A 98 -9.39 15.27 6.93
CA ARG A 98 -8.82 15.22 8.28
C ARG A 98 -9.78 15.83 9.28
N HIS A 99 -9.76 15.32 10.50
CA HIS A 99 -10.46 15.93 11.61
C HIS A 99 -9.95 17.37 11.85
N GLU A 100 -10.84 18.30 12.21
CA GLU A 100 -10.49 19.72 12.34
C GLU A 100 -9.32 19.97 13.30
N ILE A 101 -9.27 19.22 14.42
CA ILE A 101 -8.17 19.26 15.38
C ILE A 101 -6.82 18.94 14.72
N VAL A 102 -6.76 17.94 13.83
CA VAL A 102 -5.52 17.58 13.13
C VAL A 102 -5.05 18.75 12.27
N GLY A 103 -5.97 19.43 11.57
CA GLY A 103 -5.65 20.63 10.81
C GLY A 103 -5.12 21.78 11.69
N ARG A 104 -5.69 21.96 12.89
CA ARG A 104 -5.20 22.96 13.87
C ARG A 104 -3.80 22.60 14.39
N ILE A 105 -3.51 21.32 14.61
CA ILE A 105 -2.20 20.83 15.03
C ILE A 105 -1.15 21.10 13.95
N ILE A 106 -1.41 20.71 12.69
CA ILE A 106 -0.50 20.93 11.57
C ILE A 106 -0.14 22.43 11.46
N LYS A 107 -1.14 23.31 11.45
CA LYS A 107 -0.93 24.77 11.42
C LYS A 107 -0.14 25.32 12.62
N ALA A 108 -0.16 24.65 13.76
CA ALA A 108 0.63 25.06 14.92
C ALA A 108 2.11 24.70 14.72
N TYR A 109 2.41 23.51 14.20
CA TYR A 109 3.78 23.10 13.87
C TYR A 109 4.36 23.91 12.71
N ASP A 110 3.59 24.13 11.62
CA ASP A 110 4.05 24.91 10.47
C ASP A 110 4.50 26.33 10.88
N ARG A 111 3.80 26.96 11.83
CA ARG A 111 4.17 28.28 12.37
C ARG A 111 5.42 28.25 13.24
N TYR A 112 5.70 27.15 13.92
CA TYR A 112 6.89 27.00 14.74
C TYR A 112 8.14 26.80 13.88
N GLU A 113 8.05 25.96 12.84
CA GLU A 113 9.17 25.66 11.94
C GLU A 113 9.56 26.82 11.00
N GLN A 114 8.67 27.81 10.81
CA GLN A 114 8.93 29.02 10.02
C GLN A 114 9.58 30.17 10.82
N ASN A 115 9.83 30.00 12.14
CA ASN A 115 10.56 30.94 12.99
C ASN A 115 11.97 30.41 13.32
#